data_AF-A0A4W5QTX0-F1
#
_entry.id   AF-A0A4W5QTX0-F1
#
_cell.length_a   1.000
_cell.length_b   1.000
_cell.length_c   1.000
_cell.angle_alpha   90.00
_cell.angle_beta   90.00
_cell.angle_gamma   90.00
#
_symmetry.space_group_name_H-M   'P 1'
#
loop_
_entity.id
_entity.type
_entity.pdbx_description
1 polymer ?
#
loop_
_entity_poly.entity_id
_entity_poly.type
_entity_poly.pdbx_seq_one_letter_code
_entity_poly.pdbx_strand_id
1 'polypeptide(L)'
;MTEEGGKLTLRRLEGPIHKFTKVALPTDLERLQRHHSNILKFQHGGQWERLHQEHINASRTVQQLRANVREMEKLCGRVRPEDGPALERLVQPIRDRASAAAQDYLLLHSNPAPLPQAPRHPGNSSSGSSAPFPSIQLHQFIPFYGSHVSSSFIDQSTN
;
A
#
# COMPACT_ATOMS: atom_id res chain seq x y z
N MET A 1 21.23 7.23 -24.28
CA MET A 1 20.05 7.10 -25.17
C MET A 1 18.99 8.02 -24.59
N THR A 2 18.69 9.11 -25.29
CA THR A 2 17.85 10.22 -24.79
C THR A 2 16.41 9.91 -25.15
N GLU A 3 15.67 9.31 -24.22
CA GLU A 3 14.22 9.11 -24.33
C GLU A 3 13.50 10.47 -24.15
N GLU A 4 13.80 11.47 -24.99
CA GLU A 4 13.00 12.69 -25.12
C GLU A 4 11.76 12.38 -25.97
N GLY A 5 10.92 11.47 -25.49
CA GLY A 5 9.54 11.37 -25.95
C GLY A 5 8.86 12.68 -25.59
N GLY A 6 8.69 13.57 -26.58
CA GLY A 6 8.30 14.98 -26.44
C GLY A 6 7.51 15.31 -25.17
N LYS A 7 8.18 15.98 -24.24
CA LYS A 7 7.60 16.41 -22.96
C LYS A 7 6.30 17.19 -23.19
N LEU A 8 5.24 16.75 -22.52
CA LEU A 8 3.89 17.28 -22.66
C LEU A 8 3.65 18.42 -21.67
N THR A 9 2.81 19.38 -22.06
CA THR A 9 2.33 20.40 -21.13
C THR A 9 1.38 19.79 -20.11
N LEU A 10 1.33 20.37 -18.92
CA LEU A 10 0.44 19.94 -17.84
C LEU A 10 -1.03 19.90 -18.31
N ARG A 11 -1.47 20.86 -19.13
CA ARG A 11 -2.83 20.92 -19.68
C ARG A 11 -3.24 19.65 -20.46
N ARG A 12 -2.30 18.96 -21.11
CA ARG A 12 -2.59 17.70 -21.82
C ARG A 12 -2.68 16.50 -20.89
N LEU A 13 -1.99 16.56 -19.76
CA LEU A 13 -1.92 15.49 -18.77
C LEU A 13 -2.87 15.69 -17.59
N GLU A 14 -3.50 16.86 -17.49
CA GLU A 14 -4.41 17.25 -16.42
C GLU A 14 -5.56 16.25 -16.22
N GLY A 15 -6.27 15.87 -17.29
CA GLY A 15 -7.32 14.86 -17.22
C GLY A 15 -6.82 13.50 -16.69
N PRO A 16 -5.79 12.90 -17.32
CA PRO A 16 -5.16 11.68 -16.83
C PRO A 16 -4.66 11.75 -15.38
N ILE A 17 -4.05 12.85 -14.96
CA ILE A 17 -3.55 13.03 -13.59
C ILE A 17 -4.72 13.20 -12.61
N HIS A 18 -5.75 13.97 -12.96
CA HIS A 18 -6.96 14.15 -12.15
C HIS A 18 -7.69 12.84 -11.88
N LYS A 19 -7.68 11.88 -12.82
CA LYS A 19 -8.20 10.53 -12.56
C LYS A 19 -7.55 9.91 -11.32
N PHE A 20 -6.24 10.06 -11.15
CA PHE A 20 -5.54 9.52 -9.98
C PHE A 20 -5.78 10.36 -8.73
N THR A 21 -5.62 11.69 -8.83
CA THR A 21 -5.65 12.56 -7.64
C THR A 21 -7.05 12.80 -7.09
N LYS A 22 -8.09 12.69 -7.92
CA LYS A 22 -9.49 12.94 -7.51
C LYS A 22 -10.31 11.68 -7.35
N VAL A 23 -9.95 10.58 -8.00
CA VAL A 23 -10.80 9.37 -8.04
C VAL A 23 -10.07 8.15 -7.51
N ALA A 24 -9.04 7.68 -8.22
CA ALA A 24 -8.44 6.37 -7.94
C ALA A 24 -7.78 6.32 -6.56
N LEU A 25 -6.84 7.23 -6.28
CA LEU A 25 -6.10 7.21 -5.02
C LEU A 25 -6.99 7.54 -3.81
N PRO A 26 -7.89 8.54 -3.85
CA PRO A 26 -8.84 8.77 -2.75
C PRO A 26 -9.71 7.54 -2.44
N THR A 27 -10.22 6.86 -3.48
CA THR A 27 -11.06 5.66 -3.30
C THR A 27 -10.29 4.52 -2.64
N ASP A 28 -9.06 4.28 -3.08
CA ASP A 28 -8.21 3.22 -2.50
C ASP A 28 -7.87 3.52 -1.04
N LEU A 29 -7.59 4.78 -0.71
CA LEU A 29 -7.31 5.23 0.65
C LEU A 29 -8.51 5.02 1.59
N GLU A 30 -9.72 5.40 1.16
CA GLU A 30 -10.94 5.17 1.93
C GLU A 30 -11.21 3.68 2.16
N ARG A 31 -10.98 2.86 1.13
CA ARG A 31 -11.11 1.40 1.24
C ARG A 31 -10.10 0.83 2.23
N LEU A 32 -8.85 1.29 2.18
CA LEU A 32 -7.80 0.82 3.08
C LEU A 32 -8.11 1.19 4.54
N GLN A 33 -8.61 2.40 4.80
CA GLN A 33 -9.05 2.81 6.13
C GLN A 33 -10.23 1.95 6.64
N ARG A 34 -11.16 1.59 5.75
CA ARG A 34 -12.27 0.68 6.09
C ARG A 34 -11.77 -0.72 6.44
N HIS A 35 -10.84 -1.26 5.64
CA HIS A 35 -10.22 -2.54 5.92
C HIS A 35 -9.52 -2.55 7.29
N HIS A 36 -8.77 -1.50 7.62
CA HIS A 36 -8.14 -1.36 8.92
C HIS A 36 -9.16 -1.44 10.07
N SER A 37 -10.28 -0.72 9.96
CA SER A 37 -11.35 -0.74 10.96
C SER A 37 -11.98 -2.14 11.09
N ASN A 38 -12.18 -2.84 9.97
CA ASN A 38 -12.73 -4.20 9.95
C ASN A 38 -11.76 -5.22 10.55
N ILE A 39 -10.47 -5.11 10.26
CA ILE A 39 -9.42 -5.96 10.83
C ILE A 39 -9.45 -5.87 12.36
N LEU A 40 -9.44 -4.64 12.90
CA LEU A 40 -9.55 -4.43 14.35
C LEU A 40 -10.85 -5.04 14.90
N LYS A 41 -11.98 -4.80 14.24
CA LYS A 41 -13.28 -5.33 14.65
C LYS A 41 -13.30 -6.87 14.69
N PHE A 42 -12.80 -7.54 13.66
CA PHE A 42 -12.80 -9.01 13.58
C PHE A 42 -11.80 -9.64 14.54
N GLN A 43 -10.66 -8.99 14.76
CA GLN A 43 -9.66 -9.42 15.73
C GLN A 43 -10.23 -9.39 17.16
N HIS A 44 -10.86 -8.27 17.58
CA HIS A 44 -11.49 -8.17 18.90
C HIS A 44 -12.65 -9.16 19.08
N GLY A 45 -13.40 -9.43 18.00
CA GLY A 45 -14.53 -10.37 18.02
C GLY A 45 -14.14 -11.84 17.84
N GLY A 46 -12.86 -12.19 17.70
CA GLY A 46 -12.41 -13.57 17.44
C GLY A 46 -12.94 -14.17 16.14
N GLN A 47 -13.34 -13.34 15.16
CA GLN A 47 -13.91 -13.78 13.89
C GLN A 47 -12.80 -14.11 12.88
N TRP A 48 -12.07 -15.20 13.12
CA TRP A 48 -10.81 -15.52 12.43
C TRP A 48 -10.95 -15.71 10.91
N GLU A 49 -12.01 -16.36 10.43
CA GLU A 49 -12.26 -16.52 8.99
C GLU A 49 -12.45 -15.17 8.30
N ARG A 50 -13.27 -14.29 8.90
CA ARG A 50 -13.51 -12.93 8.40
C ARG A 50 -12.26 -12.06 8.48
N LEU A 51 -11.49 -12.18 9.56
CA LEU A 51 -10.20 -11.50 9.71
C LEU A 51 -9.23 -11.91 8.59
N HIS A 52 -9.14 -13.21 8.30
CA HIS A 52 -8.29 -13.72 7.22
C HIS A 52 -8.70 -13.17 5.85
N GLN A 53 -10.00 -13.25 5.53
CA GLN A 53 -10.52 -12.69 4.28
C GLN A 53 -10.28 -11.18 4.18
N GLU A 54 -10.41 -10.46 5.30
CA GLU A 54 -10.21 -9.02 5.33
C GLU A 54 -8.74 -8.64 5.10
N HIS A 55 -7.78 -9.39 5.64
CA HIS A 55 -6.36 -9.21 5.31
C HIS A 55 -6.07 -9.43 3.81
N ILE A 56 -6.70 -10.41 3.17
CA ILE A 56 -6.57 -10.62 1.72
C ILE A 56 -7.10 -9.41 0.94
N ASN A 57 -8.28 -8.93 1.32
CA ASN A 57 -8.91 -7.77 0.68
C ASN A 57 -8.07 -6.50 0.85
N ALA A 58 -7.54 -6.28 2.06
CA ALA A 58 -6.70 -5.15 2.38
C ALA A 58 -5.37 -5.20 1.60
N SER A 59 -4.71 -6.36 1.56
CA SER A 59 -3.49 -6.58 0.78
C SER A 59 -3.70 -6.25 -0.70
N ARG A 60 -4.81 -6.71 -1.30
CA ARG A 60 -5.16 -6.37 -2.69
C ARG A 60 -5.33 -4.86 -2.88
N THR A 61 -5.97 -4.18 -1.94
CA THR A 61 -6.15 -2.72 -1.98
C THR A 61 -4.80 -1.99 -1.93
N VAL A 62 -3.86 -2.44 -1.08
CA VAL A 62 -2.49 -1.87 -1.04
C VAL A 62 -1.75 -2.09 -2.35
N GLN A 63 -1.86 -3.27 -2.96
CA GLN A 63 -1.25 -3.55 -4.26
C GLN A 63 -1.81 -2.61 -5.34
N GLN A 64 -3.12 -2.41 -5.37
CA GLN A 64 -3.77 -1.49 -6.30
C GLN A 64 -3.35 -0.03 -6.08
N LEU A 65 -3.31 0.42 -4.82
CA LEU A 65 -2.86 1.76 -4.45
C LEU A 65 -1.43 2.01 -4.97
N ARG A 66 -0.51 1.06 -4.73
CA ARG A 66 0.88 1.16 -5.19
C ARG A 66 0.99 1.17 -6.72
N ALA A 67 0.19 0.36 -7.41
CA ALA A 67 0.16 0.36 -8.88
C ALA A 67 -0.33 1.71 -9.42
N ASN A 68 -1.41 2.25 -8.85
CA ASN A 68 -1.96 3.55 -9.22
C ASN A 68 -0.97 4.70 -8.99
N VAL A 69 -0.23 4.68 -7.88
CA VAL A 69 0.85 5.66 -7.62
C VAL A 69 1.93 5.57 -8.69
N ARG A 70 2.42 4.37 -9.02
CA ARG A 70 3.47 4.18 -10.05
C ARG A 70 3.02 4.63 -11.44
N GLU A 71 1.78 4.34 -11.83
CA GLU A 71 1.22 4.81 -13.10
C GLU A 71 1.12 6.34 -13.14
N MET A 72 0.68 6.96 -12.05
CA MET A 72 0.63 8.41 -11.91
C MET A 72 2.04 9.02 -12.02
N GLU A 73 3.04 8.47 -11.32
CA GLU A 73 4.44 8.93 -11.40
C GLU A 73 5.01 8.82 -12.81
N LYS A 74 4.69 7.75 -13.53
CA LYS A 74 5.07 7.59 -14.95
C LYS A 74 4.47 8.69 -15.84
N LEU A 75 3.24 9.11 -15.58
CA LEU A 75 2.65 10.26 -16.29
C LEU A 75 3.32 11.57 -15.90
N CYS A 76 3.67 11.74 -14.62
CA CYS A 76 4.35 12.92 -14.12
C CYS A 76 5.73 13.10 -14.79
N GLY A 77 6.46 12.01 -15.02
CA GLY A 77 7.75 12.04 -15.72
C GLY A 77 7.70 12.49 -17.19
N ARG A 78 6.50 12.63 -17.78
CA ARG A 78 6.30 13.12 -19.15
C ARG A 78 6.01 14.62 -19.23
N VAL A 79 5.88 15.30 -18.09
CA VAL A 79 5.60 16.73 -18.01
C VAL A 79 6.86 17.53 -18.31
N ARG A 80 6.69 18.69 -18.94
CA ARG A 80 7.78 19.64 -19.15
C ARG A 80 8.34 20.17 -17.82
N PRO A 81 9.65 20.46 -17.72
CA PRO A 81 10.22 20.92 -16.46
C PRO A 81 9.62 22.26 -16.00
N GLU A 82 9.19 23.12 -16.93
CA GLU A 82 8.52 24.39 -16.60
C GLU A 82 7.21 24.20 -15.81
N ASP A 83 6.49 23.12 -16.12
CA ASP A 83 5.22 22.76 -15.47
C ASP A 83 5.44 21.93 -14.18
N GLY A 84 6.67 21.51 -13.90
CA GLY A 84 7.05 20.65 -12.76
C GLY A 84 6.55 21.16 -11.41
N PRO A 85 6.78 22.44 -11.05
CA PRO A 85 6.30 22.99 -9.78
C PRO A 85 4.77 23.00 -9.64
N ALA A 86 4.05 23.16 -10.74
CA ALA A 86 2.58 23.13 -10.74
C ALA A 86 2.05 21.70 -10.59
N LEU A 87 2.68 20.75 -11.29
CA LEU A 87 2.41 19.33 -11.15
C LEU A 87 2.66 18.83 -9.73
N GLU A 88 3.80 19.17 -9.15
CA GLU A 88 4.18 18.73 -7.80
C GLU A 88 3.14 19.19 -6.78
N ARG A 89 2.70 20.46 -6.83
CA ARG A 89 1.62 20.97 -5.96
C ARG A 89 0.32 20.18 -6.06
N LEU A 90 0.04 19.61 -7.23
CA LEU A 90 -1.19 18.86 -7.49
C LEU A 90 -1.08 17.40 -7.03
N VAL A 91 0.08 16.78 -7.20
CA VAL A 91 0.30 15.35 -6.98
C VAL A 91 0.84 15.05 -5.59
N GLN A 92 1.63 15.95 -5.02
CA GLN A 92 2.36 15.70 -3.78
C GLN A 92 1.46 15.32 -2.60
N PRO A 93 0.33 16.02 -2.33
CA PRO A 93 -0.52 15.69 -1.19
C PRO A 93 -1.09 14.26 -1.25
N ILE A 94 -1.43 13.79 -2.45
CA ILE A 94 -2.01 12.44 -2.61
C ILE A 94 -0.92 11.37 -2.64
N ARG A 95 0.27 11.68 -3.17
CA ARG A 95 1.44 10.78 -3.15
C ARG A 95 1.90 10.50 -1.72
N ASP A 96 2.04 11.55 -0.91
CA ASP A 96 2.46 11.43 0.49
C ASP A 96 1.45 10.61 1.29
N ARG A 97 0.16 10.90 1.11
CA ARG A 97 -0.91 10.15 1.79
C ARG A 97 -0.98 8.68 1.37
N ALA A 98 -0.82 8.39 0.07
CA ALA A 98 -0.78 7.02 -0.44
C ALA A 98 0.43 6.24 0.08
N SER A 99 1.60 6.89 0.10
CA SER A 99 2.83 6.31 0.63
C SER A 99 2.72 6.01 2.12
N ALA A 100 2.23 6.97 2.91
CA ALA A 100 2.00 6.79 4.34
C ALA A 100 1.02 5.65 4.62
N ALA A 101 -0.14 5.63 3.95
CA ALA A 101 -1.14 4.59 4.17
C ALA A 101 -0.63 3.17 3.81
N ALA A 102 0.18 3.05 2.75
CA ALA A 102 0.80 1.78 2.39
C ALA A 102 1.86 1.36 3.43
N GLN A 103 2.67 2.28 3.94
CA GLN A 103 3.66 2.01 4.98
C GLN A 103 3.00 1.64 6.32
N ASP A 104 1.97 2.37 6.74
CA ASP A 104 1.22 2.11 7.95
C ASP A 104 0.61 0.71 7.93
N TYR A 105 0.01 0.32 6.79
CA TYR A 105 -0.49 -1.04 6.61
C TYR A 105 0.63 -2.08 6.78
N LEU A 106 1.78 -1.87 6.14
CA LEU A 106 2.90 -2.79 6.28
C LEU A 106 3.38 -2.88 7.73
N LEU A 107 3.54 -1.77 8.44
CA LEU A 107 4.01 -1.74 9.83
C LEU A 107 3.03 -2.42 10.78
N LEU A 108 1.75 -2.06 10.72
CA LEU A 108 0.71 -2.59 11.61
C LEU A 108 0.48 -4.09 11.43
N HIS A 109 0.73 -4.60 10.23
CA HIS A 109 0.53 -6.01 9.90
C HIS A 109 1.85 -6.78 9.74
N SER A 110 3.01 -6.20 10.11
CA SER A 110 4.30 -6.93 10.13
C SER A 110 4.52 -7.75 11.41
N ASN A 111 3.73 -7.52 12.46
CA ASN A 111 3.85 -8.22 13.74
C ASN A 111 2.58 -9.03 14.04
N PRO A 112 2.56 -10.35 13.79
CA PRO A 112 1.48 -11.18 14.29
C PRO A 112 1.54 -11.20 15.82
N ALA A 113 0.43 -10.88 16.48
CA ALA A 113 0.34 -10.93 17.94
C ALA A 113 0.86 -12.29 18.47
N PRO A 114 1.57 -12.32 19.62
CA PRO A 114 1.98 -13.57 20.23
C PRO A 114 0.75 -14.44 20.47
N LEU A 115 0.74 -15.64 19.86
CA LEU A 115 -0.31 -16.62 20.11
C LEU A 115 -0.41 -16.87 21.62
N PRO A 116 -1.62 -16.94 22.20
CA PRO A 116 -1.79 -17.55 23.52
C PRO A 116 -1.22 -18.97 23.44
N GLN A 117 -0.22 -19.27 24.25
CA GLN A 117 0.36 -20.62 24.29
C GLN A 117 -0.77 -21.60 24.62
N ALA A 118 -1.04 -22.53 23.70
CA ALA A 118 -1.98 -23.61 23.99
C ALA A 118 -1.52 -24.34 25.27
N PRO A 119 -2.42 -24.63 26.22
CA PRO A 119 -2.07 -25.43 27.39
C PRO A 119 -1.51 -26.76 26.92
N ARG A 120 -0.25 -27.03 27.24
CA ARG A 120 0.38 -28.32 26.93
C ARG A 120 -0.29 -29.37 27.82
N HIS A 121 -1.29 -30.06 27.32
CA HIS A 121 -1.84 -31.24 27.97
C HIS A 121 -1.03 -32.47 27.56
N PRO A 122 -0.49 -33.25 28.50
CA PRO A 122 0.10 -34.53 28.19
C PRO A 122 -1.03 -35.57 28.06
N GLY A 123 -1.12 -36.21 26.90
CA GLY A 123 -1.71 -37.54 26.80
C GLY A 123 -3.06 -37.66 26.08
N ASN A 124 -3.02 -38.58 25.11
CA ASN A 124 -4.07 -39.51 24.67
C ASN A 124 -5.11 -39.08 23.61
N SER A 125 -4.86 -39.58 22.39
CA SER A 125 -5.75 -40.26 21.45
C SER A 125 -7.22 -39.83 21.29
N SER A 126 -7.55 -39.54 20.01
CA SER A 126 -8.83 -39.76 19.31
C SER A 126 -9.63 -38.52 18.89
N SER A 127 -9.60 -38.28 17.57
CA SER A 127 -10.72 -37.90 16.68
C SER A 127 -11.54 -36.65 16.98
N GLY A 128 -11.42 -35.63 16.11
CA GLY A 128 -12.44 -34.59 15.97
C GLY A 128 -11.92 -33.22 15.55
N SER A 129 -11.86 -33.00 14.23
CA SER A 129 -11.94 -31.72 13.50
C SER A 129 -11.87 -30.40 14.28
N SER A 130 -10.72 -29.74 14.22
CA SER A 130 -10.53 -28.43 13.58
C SER A 130 -9.08 -28.02 13.82
N ALA A 131 -8.25 -28.17 12.78
CA ALA A 131 -6.85 -27.77 12.87
C ALA A 131 -6.74 -26.30 13.29
N PRO A 132 -5.80 -25.92 14.17
CA PRO A 132 -5.43 -24.52 14.31
C PRO A 132 -4.80 -24.12 12.97
N PHE A 133 -5.43 -23.20 12.24
CA PHE A 133 -4.82 -22.68 11.00
C PHE A 133 -3.42 -22.18 11.35
N PRO A 134 -2.36 -22.70 10.69
CA PRO A 134 -1.00 -22.34 11.01
C PRO A 134 -0.78 -20.89 10.63
N SER A 135 0.01 -20.20 11.46
CA SER A 135 0.66 -18.91 11.25
C SER A 135 0.34 -18.22 9.92
N ILE A 136 -0.40 -17.12 9.96
CA ILE A 136 -0.54 -16.20 8.82
C ILE A 136 0.86 -15.64 8.53
N GLN A 137 1.62 -16.34 7.69
CA GLN A 137 2.78 -15.78 7.01
C GLN A 137 2.26 -14.70 6.07
N LEU A 138 2.14 -13.47 6.57
CA LEU A 138 2.03 -12.28 5.72
C LEU A 138 3.19 -12.19 4.71
N HIS A 139 4.29 -12.92 4.97
CA HIS A 139 5.40 -13.15 4.05
C HIS A 139 5.04 -13.83 2.72
N GLN A 140 3.87 -14.47 2.56
CA GLN A 140 3.49 -15.07 1.26
C GLN A 140 2.71 -14.13 0.32
N PHE A 141 2.38 -12.91 0.75
CA PHE A 141 1.55 -12.00 -0.06
C PHE A 141 2.20 -10.64 -0.40
N ILE A 142 3.46 -10.43 -0.01
CA ILE A 142 4.25 -9.28 -0.45
C ILE A 142 5.27 -9.79 -1.47
N PRO A 143 5.08 -9.61 -2.79
CA PRO A 143 6.21 -9.76 -3.70
C PRO A 143 7.23 -8.67 -3.34
N PHE A 144 8.39 -9.16 -2.93
CA PHE A 144 9.63 -8.41 -2.74
C PHE A 144 9.93 -7.63 -4.03
N TYR A 145 9.64 -6.33 -4.07
CA TYR A 145 10.12 -5.44 -5.14
C TYR A 145 10.39 -4.04 -4.60
N GLY A 146 11.67 -3.80 -4.37
CA GLY A 146 12.32 -2.54 -4.68
C GLY A 146 12.49 -1.56 -3.53
N SER A 147 13.45 -1.83 -2.64
CA SER A 147 14.29 -0.77 -2.08
C SER A 147 15.03 -0.08 -3.22
N HIS A 148 14.57 1.10 -3.62
CA HIS A 148 15.39 2.20 -4.12
C HIS A 148 14.48 3.42 -4.30
N VAL A 149 14.18 4.11 -3.21
CA VAL A 149 13.98 5.56 -3.35
C VAL A 149 15.41 6.10 -3.41
N SER A 150 15.85 6.44 -4.63
CA SER A 150 17.11 7.16 -4.81
C SER A 150 16.96 8.48 -4.08
N SER A 151 17.60 8.58 -2.91
CA SER A 151 17.96 9.84 -2.29
C SER A 151 18.98 10.51 -3.21
N SER A 152 18.49 11.30 -4.15
CA SER A 152 19.32 12.10 -5.06
C SER A 152 18.65 13.43 -5.31
N PHE A 153 18.31 14.13 -4.22
CA PHE A 153 17.95 15.53 -4.29
C PHE A 153 18.17 16.19 -2.93
N ILE A 154 19.43 16.42 -2.54
CA ILE A 154 19.96 17.64 -1.90
C ILE A 154 21.49 17.50 -2.01
N ASP A 155 22.10 18.24 -2.94
CA ASP A 155 23.14 19.24 -2.64
C ASP A 155 23.65 19.82 -3.97
N GLN A 156 23.12 20.97 -4.34
CA GLN A 156 23.76 21.84 -5.32
C GLN A 156 23.51 23.28 -4.88
N SER A 157 24.62 23.95 -4.57
CA SER A 157 24.77 25.37 -4.19
C SER A 157 24.42 25.65 -2.73
N THR A 158 25.33 26.17 -1.90
CA THR A 158 26.06 27.42 -2.15
C THR A 158 27.35 27.56 -1.32
N ASN A 159 28.39 28.06 -2.00
CA ASN A 159 29.53 28.87 -1.52
C ASN A 159 30.55 28.26 -0.54
#